data_AF-A0A9D2DXX7-F1
#
_entry.id   AF-A0A9D2DXX7-F1
#
_cell.length_a   1.000
_cell.length_b   1.000
_cell.length_c   1.000
_cell.angle_alpha   90.00
_cell.angle_beta   90.00
_cell.angle_gamma   90.00
#
_symmetry.space_group_name_H-M   'P 1'
#
loop_
_entity.id
_entity.type
_entity.pdbx_description
1 polymer ?
#
loop_
_entity_poly.entity_id
_entity_poly.type
_entity_poly.pdbx_seq_one_letter_code
_entity_poly.pdbx_strand_id
1 'polypeptide(L)'
;MKHMRTFFVAGTLAAAMLCGALAGCAPGDASGERGFEVRVYESDQTRVLLRVMETEDNKSMYDALVALQEDGRLTFDGSESTYGFYITSVNGVAATSENYWGVYTTLGMYEGVSYSDATWGTIEYSDTLGNTYTLASASYGASGLPLVRGEWYALARTAVESDA
;
A
#
# COMPACT_ATOMS: atom_id res chain seq x y z
N MET A 1 60.87 2.12 31.85
CA MET A 1 60.13 1.26 32.80
C MET A 1 58.66 1.24 32.38
N LYS A 2 58.11 0.03 32.23
CA LYS A 2 56.75 -0.36 31.81
C LYS A 2 56.29 0.04 30.40
N HIS A 3 56.72 -0.80 29.45
CA HIS A 3 55.93 -1.24 28.31
C HIS A 3 54.76 -2.14 28.76
N MET A 4 53.61 -2.05 28.09
CA MET A 4 52.56 -3.08 28.07
C MET A 4 51.82 -2.95 26.73
N ARG A 5 52.28 -3.63 25.68
CA ARG A 5 51.80 -4.93 25.16
C ARG A 5 50.40 -4.90 24.54
N THR A 6 50.44 -4.78 23.22
CA THR A 6 49.56 -5.29 22.16
C THR A 6 48.70 -6.51 22.54
N PHE A 7 47.43 -6.48 22.13
CA PHE A 7 46.68 -7.70 21.76
C PHE A 7 46.04 -7.49 20.39
N PHE A 8 46.47 -8.31 19.44
CA PHE A 8 45.79 -8.65 18.20
C PHE A 8 44.67 -9.64 18.52
N VAL A 9 43.47 -9.46 17.96
CA VAL A 9 42.64 -10.58 17.48
C VAL A 9 42.02 -10.15 16.16
N ALA A 10 42.42 -10.88 15.12
CA ALA A 10 41.83 -10.87 13.79
C ALA A 10 40.68 -11.90 13.72
N GLY A 11 39.77 -11.70 12.77
CA GLY A 11 38.74 -12.67 12.36
C GLY A 11 37.34 -12.08 12.50
N THR A 12 36.44 -12.13 11.51
CA THR A 12 36.39 -12.93 10.28
C THR A 12 35.34 -12.29 9.34
N LEU A 13 35.57 -12.41 8.04
CA LEU A 13 34.59 -12.16 6.96
C LEU A 13 33.21 -12.78 7.26
N ALA A 14 32.15 -12.05 6.94
CA ALA A 14 30.94 -12.62 6.35
C ALA A 14 30.19 -11.54 5.55
N ALA A 15 30.55 -11.39 4.28
CA ALA A 15 29.66 -10.79 3.30
C ALA A 15 28.54 -11.80 3.00
N ALA A 16 27.35 -11.57 3.54
CA ALA A 16 26.16 -12.29 3.13
C ALA A 16 25.47 -11.49 2.03
N MET A 17 25.87 -11.77 0.77
CA MET A 17 24.96 -11.61 -0.37
C MET A 17 23.79 -12.57 -0.13
N LEU A 18 22.61 -12.04 0.20
CA LEU A 18 21.39 -12.83 0.17
C LEU A 18 20.77 -12.69 -1.22
N CYS A 19 20.88 -13.77 -1.99
CA CYS A 19 20.17 -13.98 -3.25
C CYS A 19 18.67 -13.80 -3.05
N GLY A 20 18.03 -13.22 -4.08
CA GLY A 20 16.59 -13.01 -4.14
C GLY A 20 15.80 -14.29 -3.92
N ALA A 21 14.81 -14.20 -3.05
CA ALA A 21 13.61 -14.99 -3.13
C ALA A 21 12.57 -14.13 -3.84
N LEU A 22 12.22 -14.50 -5.06
CA LEU A 22 10.94 -14.13 -5.66
C LEU A 22 9.86 -14.81 -4.82
N ALA A 23 9.48 -14.17 -3.71
CA ALA A 23 8.30 -14.55 -2.95
C ALA A 23 7.09 -14.04 -3.73
N GLY A 24 6.42 -14.94 -4.44
CA GLY A 24 5.04 -14.69 -4.85
C GLY A 24 4.23 -14.40 -3.59
N CYS A 25 3.72 -13.19 -3.47
CA CYS A 25 2.88 -12.77 -2.35
C CYS A 25 1.62 -13.65 -2.36
N ALA A 26 1.49 -14.53 -1.36
CA ALA A 26 0.20 -15.15 -1.07
C ALA A 26 -0.73 -14.08 -0.46
N PRO A 27 -2.03 -14.07 -0.81
CA PRO A 27 -3.01 -13.28 -0.07
C PRO A 27 -3.05 -13.77 1.39
N GLY A 28 -3.21 -12.82 2.30
CA GLY A 28 -3.08 -13.01 3.74
C GLY A 28 -3.64 -11.81 4.52
N ASP A 29 -3.69 -11.91 5.84
CA ASP A 29 -4.13 -10.83 6.72
C ASP A 29 -2.90 -10.13 7.30
N ALA A 30 -2.91 -8.80 7.35
CA ALA A 30 -1.90 -8.01 8.06
C ALA A 30 -2.57 -7.29 9.20
N SER A 31 -1.99 -7.44 10.39
CA SER A 31 -2.41 -6.75 11.59
C SER A 31 -1.35 -5.73 11.98
N GLY A 32 -1.72 -4.46 12.10
CA GLY A 32 -0.94 -3.51 12.90
C GLY A 32 -1.04 -3.88 14.38
N GLU A 33 -0.17 -3.33 15.23
CA GLU A 33 -0.27 -3.50 16.69
C GLU A 33 -1.70 -3.14 17.16
N ARG A 34 -2.45 -4.17 17.58
CA ARG A 34 -3.81 -4.15 18.19
C ARG A 34 -4.72 -2.97 17.82
N GLY A 35 -5.70 -3.24 16.94
CA GLY A 35 -6.87 -2.36 16.72
C GLY A 35 -7.25 -2.16 15.26
N PHE A 36 -6.38 -2.56 14.33
CA PHE A 36 -6.56 -2.38 12.90
C PHE A 36 -6.10 -3.64 12.13
N GLU A 37 -6.96 -4.16 11.27
CA GLU A 37 -6.75 -5.37 10.46
C GLU A 37 -7.22 -5.12 9.02
N VAL A 38 -6.33 -5.38 8.07
CA VAL A 38 -6.64 -5.39 6.63
C VAL A 38 -6.34 -6.75 6.03
N ARG A 39 -7.30 -7.22 5.24
CA ARG A 39 -7.13 -8.39 4.39
C ARG A 39 -6.70 -7.93 3.01
N VAL A 40 -5.59 -8.45 2.51
CA VAL A 40 -5.16 -8.21 1.12
C VAL A 40 -5.63 -9.36 0.26
N TYR A 41 -6.40 -9.02 -0.77
CA TYR A 41 -6.95 -9.94 -1.76
C TYR A 41 -6.06 -10.04 -2.99
N GLU A 42 -5.35 -8.97 -3.32
CA GLU A 42 -4.43 -8.89 -4.46
C GLU A 42 -3.27 -7.97 -4.11
N SER A 43 -2.05 -8.35 -4.50
CA SER A 43 -0.86 -7.50 -4.40
C SER A 43 0.13 -7.93 -5.47
N ASP A 44 0.14 -7.22 -6.59
CA ASP A 44 1.07 -7.44 -7.68
C ASP A 44 1.58 -6.10 -8.27
N GLN A 45 2.20 -6.16 -9.45
CA GLN A 45 2.81 -5.01 -10.13
C GLN A 45 1.82 -4.10 -10.86
N THR A 46 0.54 -4.44 -10.85
CA THR A 46 -0.55 -3.72 -11.51
C THR A 46 -1.61 -3.25 -10.55
N ARG A 47 -1.82 -3.98 -9.45
CA ARG A 47 -2.86 -3.67 -8.47
C ARG A 47 -2.56 -4.21 -7.08
N VAL A 48 -3.00 -3.46 -6.08
CA VAL A 48 -3.17 -3.92 -4.70
C VAL A 48 -4.63 -3.72 -4.34
N LEU A 49 -5.27 -4.74 -3.78
CA LEU A 49 -6.65 -4.67 -3.30
C LEU A 49 -6.71 -5.17 -1.87
N LEU A 50 -7.30 -4.35 -1.01
CA LEU A 50 -7.49 -4.66 0.40
C LEU A 50 -8.92 -4.38 0.85
N ARG A 51 -9.32 -5.08 1.90
CA ARG A 51 -10.56 -4.85 2.63
C ARG A 51 -10.24 -4.60 4.09
N VAL A 52 -10.90 -3.59 4.66
CA VAL A 52 -10.78 -3.28 6.09
C VAL A 52 -11.65 -4.25 6.88
N MET A 53 -11.01 -5.09 7.69
CA MET A 53 -11.69 -6.07 8.55
C MET A 53 -12.00 -5.45 9.91
N GLU A 54 -11.03 -4.73 10.46
CA GLU A 54 -11.13 -4.01 11.73
C GLU A 54 -10.32 -2.70 11.61
N THR A 55 -10.77 -1.65 12.28
CA THR A 55 -10.05 -0.38 12.31
C THR A 55 -10.37 0.40 13.57
N GLU A 56 -9.41 1.17 14.04
CA GLU A 56 -9.62 2.20 15.05
C GLU A 56 -10.09 3.49 14.37
N ASP A 57 -10.73 4.35 15.15
CA ASP A 57 -10.98 5.73 14.75
C ASP A 57 -9.65 6.38 14.36
N ASN A 58 -9.65 7.22 13.32
CA ASN A 58 -8.50 7.98 12.78
C ASN A 58 -7.48 7.26 11.88
N LYS A 59 -7.59 5.96 11.66
CA LYS A 59 -6.68 5.27 10.72
C LYS A 59 -6.99 5.66 9.27
N SER A 60 -5.94 5.79 8.49
CA SER A 60 -5.96 6.16 7.07
C SER A 60 -5.42 5.04 6.19
N MET A 61 -5.70 5.09 4.89
CA MET A 61 -5.15 4.13 3.94
C MET A 61 -3.62 4.13 3.97
N TYR A 62 -2.99 5.27 4.24
CA TYR A 62 -1.55 5.34 4.45
C TYR A 62 -1.09 4.47 5.62
N ASP A 63 -1.79 4.48 6.76
CA ASP A 63 -1.45 3.63 7.90
C ASP A 63 -1.55 2.14 7.54
N ALA A 64 -2.53 1.75 6.73
CA ALA A 64 -2.60 0.39 6.20
C ALA A 64 -1.41 0.05 5.31
N LEU A 65 -1.03 0.95 4.39
CA LEU A 65 0.09 0.73 3.48
C LEU A 65 1.42 0.63 4.23
N VAL A 66 1.64 1.47 5.26
CA VAL A 66 2.81 1.40 6.13
C VAL A 66 2.87 0.05 6.84
N ALA A 67 1.78 -0.37 7.49
CA ALA A 67 1.73 -1.66 8.17
C ALA A 67 1.99 -2.84 7.22
N LEU A 68 1.41 -2.80 6.01
CA LEU A 68 1.63 -3.82 4.98
C LEU A 68 3.07 -3.84 4.46
N GLN A 69 3.72 -2.68 4.36
CA GLN A 69 5.12 -2.58 3.97
C GLN A 69 6.07 -3.09 5.06
N GLU A 70 5.80 -2.75 6.33
CA GLU A 70 6.57 -3.25 7.48
C GLU A 70 6.48 -4.77 7.61
N ASP A 71 5.32 -5.35 7.29
CA ASP A 71 5.11 -6.80 7.24
C ASP A 71 5.63 -7.45 5.93
N GLY A 72 6.21 -6.66 5.02
CA GLY A 72 6.82 -7.16 3.79
C GLY A 72 5.83 -7.68 2.73
N ARG A 73 4.57 -7.24 2.80
CA ARG A 73 3.47 -7.71 1.94
C ARG A 73 3.27 -6.88 0.67
N LEU A 74 3.78 -5.66 0.68
CA LEU A 74 3.92 -4.80 -0.48
C LEU A 74 5.10 -3.85 -0.26
N THR A 75 5.51 -3.17 -1.32
CA THR A 75 6.34 -1.96 -1.19
C THR A 75 5.61 -0.80 -1.84
N PHE A 76 5.80 0.40 -1.32
CA PHE A 76 5.29 1.62 -1.93
C PHE A 76 6.20 2.81 -1.64
N ASP A 77 6.25 3.73 -2.59
CA ASP A 77 6.89 5.04 -2.43
C ASP A 77 5.93 6.14 -2.87
N GLY A 78 6.19 7.35 -2.39
CA GLY A 78 5.35 8.50 -2.67
C GLY A 78 5.89 9.77 -2.03
N SER A 79 5.05 10.79 -2.03
CA SER A 79 5.36 12.09 -1.45
C SER A 79 4.11 12.78 -0.92
N GLU A 80 4.28 13.62 0.09
CA GLU A 80 3.19 14.45 0.61
C GLU A 80 2.67 15.43 -0.44
N SER A 81 1.35 15.64 -0.44
CA SER A 81 0.67 16.61 -1.27
C SER A 81 -0.39 17.36 -0.46
N THR A 82 -0.97 18.41 -1.04
CA THR A 82 -2.09 19.15 -0.42
C THR A 82 -3.30 18.26 -0.12
N TYR A 83 -3.44 17.12 -0.81
CA TYR A 83 -4.56 16.19 -0.65
C TYR A 83 -4.18 14.93 0.14
N GLY A 84 -2.99 14.87 0.73
CA GLY A 84 -2.44 13.71 1.42
C GLY A 84 -1.33 13.00 0.64
N PHE A 85 -0.88 11.86 1.15
CA PHE A 85 0.26 11.12 0.60
C PHE A 85 -0.06 10.57 -0.80
N TYR A 86 0.64 11.08 -1.81
CA TYR A 86 0.50 10.71 -3.20
C TYR A 86 1.43 9.53 -3.53
N ILE A 87 0.87 8.44 -4.04
CA ILE A 87 1.60 7.21 -4.36
C ILE A 87 2.28 7.35 -5.73
N THR A 88 3.58 7.09 -5.78
CA THR A 88 4.39 7.15 -7.01
C THR A 88 4.97 5.81 -7.43
N SER A 89 4.98 4.80 -6.54
CA SER A 89 5.48 3.47 -6.84
C SER A 89 4.77 2.44 -5.97
N VAL A 90 4.50 1.26 -6.52
CA VAL A 90 4.00 0.10 -5.77
C VAL A 90 4.68 -1.16 -6.29
N ASN A 91 5.12 -2.04 -5.39
CA ASN A 91 5.75 -3.34 -5.70
C ASN A 91 6.90 -3.24 -6.72
N GLY A 92 7.70 -2.17 -6.61
CA GLY A 92 8.85 -1.89 -7.48
C GLY A 92 8.50 -1.30 -8.85
N VAL A 93 7.25 -0.94 -9.11
CA VAL A 93 6.81 -0.32 -10.35
C VAL A 93 6.47 1.15 -10.11
N ALA A 94 7.31 2.04 -10.64
CA ALA A 94 7.09 3.48 -10.58
C ALA A 94 6.08 3.96 -11.62
N ALA A 95 5.34 5.01 -11.28
CA ALA A 95 4.56 5.81 -12.21
C ALA A 95 5.46 6.44 -13.29
N THR A 96 4.91 6.69 -14.47
CA THR A 96 5.60 7.35 -15.59
C THR A 96 4.75 8.47 -16.17
N SER A 97 5.18 9.09 -17.27
CA SER A 97 4.35 10.05 -18.02
C SER A 97 3.10 9.42 -18.65
N GLU A 98 3.06 8.10 -18.78
CA GLU A 98 1.96 7.36 -19.43
C GLU A 98 1.04 6.66 -18.42
N ASN A 99 1.42 6.59 -17.15
CA ASN A 99 0.63 5.93 -16.12
C ASN A 99 0.90 6.50 -14.73
N TYR A 100 -0.09 6.41 -13.87
CA TYR A 100 -0.01 6.77 -12.46
C TYR A 100 -0.57 5.65 -11.58
N TRP A 101 -0.31 5.71 -10.28
CA TRP A 101 -0.93 4.82 -9.30
C TRP A 101 -2.17 5.51 -8.74
N GLY A 102 -3.34 5.12 -9.24
CA GLY A 102 -4.63 5.62 -8.75
C GLY A 102 -5.01 4.96 -7.44
N VAL A 103 -5.63 5.73 -6.56
CA VAL A 103 -6.24 5.25 -5.32
C VAL A 103 -7.74 5.13 -5.55
N TYR A 104 -8.33 3.98 -5.24
CA TYR A 104 -9.76 3.72 -5.42
C TYR A 104 -10.38 3.16 -4.14
N THR A 105 -11.65 3.44 -3.90
CA THR A 105 -12.37 2.92 -2.73
C THR A 105 -13.87 2.75 -2.98
N THR A 106 -14.53 1.87 -2.23
CA THR A 106 -15.99 1.85 -2.12
C THR A 106 -16.53 2.95 -1.18
N LEU A 107 -15.66 3.60 -0.41
CA LEU A 107 -16.05 4.66 0.53
C LEU A 107 -16.50 5.91 -0.23
N GLY A 108 -17.81 6.09 -0.35
CA GLY A 108 -18.43 7.26 -0.96
C GLY A 108 -18.48 8.44 -0.01
N MET A 109 -19.55 8.52 0.80
CA MET A 109 -19.74 9.57 1.82
C MET A 109 -19.52 8.99 3.22
N TYR A 110 -18.70 9.67 4.03
CA TYR A 110 -18.46 9.29 5.42
C TYR A 110 -18.37 10.55 6.28
N GLU A 111 -19.14 10.57 7.38
CA GLU A 111 -19.24 11.72 8.30
C GLU A 111 -19.53 13.07 7.59
N GLY A 112 -20.30 13.03 6.50
CA GLY A 112 -20.67 14.21 5.72
C GLY A 112 -19.61 14.69 4.72
N VAL A 113 -18.50 13.95 4.55
CA VAL A 113 -17.43 14.23 3.57
C VAL A 113 -17.47 13.19 2.45
N SER A 114 -17.30 13.63 1.20
CA SER A 114 -17.16 12.74 0.04
C SER A 114 -15.70 12.36 -0.14
N TYR A 115 -15.41 11.06 -0.19
CA TYR A 115 -14.05 10.50 -0.27
C TYR A 115 -13.73 9.85 -1.61
N SER A 116 -14.73 9.61 -2.46
CA SER A 116 -14.54 9.12 -3.81
C SER A 116 -15.58 9.67 -4.78
N ASP A 117 -15.24 9.66 -6.06
CA ASP A 117 -16.11 10.12 -7.14
C ASP A 117 -15.82 9.31 -8.42
N ALA A 118 -16.86 8.64 -8.91
CA ALA A 118 -16.79 7.77 -10.08
C ALA A 118 -16.55 8.54 -11.39
N THR A 119 -16.79 9.85 -11.43
CA THR A 119 -16.54 10.68 -12.62
C THR A 119 -15.05 10.78 -12.96
N TRP A 120 -14.17 10.56 -11.96
CA TRP A 120 -12.71 10.50 -12.14
C TRP A 120 -12.19 9.10 -12.38
N GLY A 121 -13.08 8.14 -12.62
CA GLY A 121 -12.75 6.76 -12.94
C GLY A 121 -13.20 5.77 -11.88
N THR A 122 -13.34 4.52 -12.33
CA THR A 122 -13.72 3.39 -11.50
C THR A 122 -12.88 2.17 -11.86
N ILE A 123 -12.69 1.28 -10.89
CA ILE A 123 -12.21 -0.07 -11.15
C ILE A 123 -13.24 -1.08 -10.62
N GLU A 124 -13.33 -2.22 -11.28
CA GLU A 124 -14.15 -3.34 -10.83
C GLU A 124 -13.26 -4.45 -10.26
N TYR A 125 -13.78 -5.08 -9.21
CA TYR A 125 -13.22 -6.28 -8.64
C TYR A 125 -14.33 -7.31 -8.41
N SER A 126 -14.10 -8.55 -8.82
CA SER A 126 -14.98 -9.67 -8.48
C SER A 126 -14.27 -10.61 -7.51
N ASP A 127 -14.91 -10.90 -6.38
CA ASP A 127 -14.40 -11.88 -5.43
C ASP A 127 -14.63 -13.33 -5.94
N THR A 128 -14.03 -14.30 -5.25
CA THR A 128 -14.15 -15.73 -5.59
C THR A 128 -15.56 -16.30 -5.37
N LEU A 129 -16.45 -15.55 -4.71
CA LEU A 129 -17.85 -15.91 -4.50
C LEU A 129 -18.76 -15.33 -5.58
N GLY A 130 -18.21 -14.57 -6.53
CA GLY A 130 -18.94 -13.96 -7.64
C GLY A 130 -19.58 -12.62 -7.31
N ASN A 131 -19.23 -11.98 -6.18
CA ASN A 131 -19.68 -10.62 -5.90
C ASN A 131 -18.77 -9.64 -6.63
N THR A 132 -19.36 -8.68 -7.34
CA THR A 132 -18.62 -7.58 -7.98
C THR A 132 -18.76 -6.31 -7.15
N TYR A 133 -17.64 -5.65 -6.91
CA TYR A 133 -17.52 -4.37 -6.23
C TYR A 133 -16.95 -3.35 -7.22
N THR A 134 -17.59 -2.19 -7.28
CA THR A 134 -17.10 -1.03 -8.05
C THR A 134 -16.47 -0.06 -7.07
N LEU A 135 -15.18 0.20 -7.25
CA LEU A 135 -14.43 1.19 -6.46
C LEU A 135 -14.29 2.45 -7.30
N ALA A 136 -14.65 3.60 -6.73
CA ALA A 136 -14.50 4.90 -7.36
C ALA A 136 -13.16 5.55 -7.02
N SER A 137 -12.67 6.41 -7.90
CA SER A 137 -11.42 7.17 -7.68
C SER A 137 -11.51 7.99 -6.40
N ALA A 138 -10.51 7.88 -5.54
CA ALA A 138 -10.47 8.59 -4.27
C ALA A 138 -10.22 10.09 -4.49
N SER A 139 -10.91 10.92 -3.73
CA SER A 139 -10.77 12.38 -3.77
C SER A 139 -9.55 12.89 -2.99
N TYR A 140 -8.88 12.02 -2.22
CA TYR A 140 -7.73 12.32 -1.38
C TYR A 140 -6.62 11.28 -1.58
N GLY A 141 -5.39 11.69 -1.30
CA GLY A 141 -4.24 10.79 -1.19
C GLY A 141 -4.38 9.86 0.02
N ALA A 142 -3.48 8.88 0.12
CA ALA A 142 -3.63 7.76 1.06
C ALA A 142 -3.74 8.21 2.53
N SER A 143 -3.05 9.28 2.94
CA SER A 143 -3.12 9.79 4.32
C SER A 143 -4.35 10.65 4.61
N GLY A 144 -5.04 11.14 3.58
CA GLY A 144 -6.32 11.86 3.70
C GLY A 144 -7.54 10.96 3.58
N LEU A 145 -7.35 9.68 3.27
CA LEU A 145 -8.42 8.71 3.05
C LEU A 145 -8.62 7.83 4.29
N PRO A 146 -9.70 7.97 5.07
CA PRO A 146 -9.91 7.18 6.27
C PRO A 146 -10.21 5.72 5.92
N LEU A 147 -9.81 4.83 6.82
CA LEU A 147 -10.17 3.42 6.79
C LEU A 147 -11.45 3.21 7.56
N VAL A 148 -12.42 2.60 6.89
CA VAL A 148 -13.74 2.33 7.45
C VAL A 148 -14.00 0.82 7.34
N ARG A 149 -14.41 0.20 8.45
CA ARG A 149 -14.67 -1.24 8.51
C ARG A 149 -15.64 -1.66 7.40
N GLY A 150 -15.28 -2.70 6.67
CA GLY A 150 -16.09 -3.30 5.61
C GLY A 150 -15.83 -2.73 4.22
N GLU A 151 -15.23 -1.54 4.13
CA GLU A 151 -14.89 -0.88 2.86
C GLU A 151 -13.68 -1.53 2.17
N TRP A 152 -13.67 -1.37 0.85
CA TRP A 152 -12.60 -1.81 -0.03
C TRP A 152 -11.75 -0.62 -0.47
N TYR A 153 -10.45 -0.88 -0.62
CA TYR A 153 -9.49 0.10 -1.09
C TYR A 153 -8.53 -0.58 -2.06
N ALA A 154 -8.10 0.17 -3.07
CA ALA A 154 -7.16 -0.33 -4.05
C ALA A 154 -6.14 0.72 -4.47
N LEU A 155 -4.94 0.24 -4.78
CA LEU A 155 -3.99 0.94 -5.63
C LEU A 155 -4.03 0.25 -6.99
N ALA A 156 -4.19 1.00 -8.08
CA ALA A 156 -4.17 0.44 -9.42
C ALA A 156 -3.31 1.29 -10.34
N ARG A 157 -2.52 0.63 -11.18
CA ARG A 157 -1.74 1.30 -12.22
C ARG A 157 -2.68 1.69 -13.36
N THR A 158 -2.91 2.98 -13.50
CA THR A 158 -3.88 3.56 -14.43
C THR A 158 -3.15 4.32 -15.53
N ALA A 159 -3.56 4.12 -16.78
CA ALA A 159 -3.02 4.87 -17.91
C ALA A 159 -3.45 6.35 -17.82
N VAL A 160 -2.55 7.26 -18.17
CA VAL A 160 -2.91 8.66 -18.40
C VAL A 160 -3.69 8.71 -19.72
N GLU A 161 -4.94 9.17 -19.67
CA GLU A 161 -5.68 9.42 -20.90
C GLU A 161 -4.98 10.55 -21.67
N SER A 162 -4.51 10.25 -22.88
CA SER A 162 -4.04 11.28 -23.80
C SER A 162 -5.24 11.87 -24.53
N ASP A 163 -5.48 13.17 -24.37
CA ASP A 163 -6.38 13.90 -25.27
C ASP A 163 -5.84 13.74 -26.70
N ALA A 164 -6.51 12.91 -27.50
CA ALA A 164 -6.17 12.67 -28.91
C ALA A 164 -6.81 13.71 -29.83
#